data_AF-A0A352EE42-F1
#
_entry.id   AF-A0A352EE42-F1
#
_cell.length_a   1.000
_cell.length_b   1.000
_cell.length_c   1.000
_cell.angle_alpha   90.00
_cell.angle_beta   90.00
_cell.angle_gamma   90.00
#
_symmetry.space_group_name_H-M   'P 1'
#
loop_
_entity.id
_entity.type
_entity.pdbx_description
1 polymer ?
#
loop_
_entity_poly.entity_id
_entity_poly.type
_entity_poly.pdbx_seq_one_letter_code
_entity_poly.pdbx_strand_id
1 'polypeptide(L)'
;DLRWESVAQLNIGAEIRAYDYLTFGFDVFNRRTNDMKTRPPLPDYIGNDAPTANVGSMLNQGIDMEFGYDRAYNKDLSIGVMGNLSFIKNEVVLIGNDAGYLTGAGWGPQGLEITRITEGLPIGYLYGYQTDGLFQNMNDVYSHQSSEGDTLQPLAKGGDLRFVDVNGDGKIDADDRTMIG
;
A
#
# COMPACT_ATOMS: atom_id res chain seq x y z
N ASP A 1 16.84 24.29 -2.68
CA ASP A 1 17.98 23.51 -3.19
C ASP A 1 17.62 22.06 -3.38
N LEU A 2 17.91 21.52 -4.56
CA LEU A 2 17.77 20.10 -4.84
C LEU A 2 18.99 19.36 -4.25
N ARG A 3 18.75 18.32 -3.48
CA ARG A 3 19.79 17.47 -2.87
C ARG A 3 19.61 16.01 -3.24
N TRP A 4 20.63 15.20 -2.99
CA TRP A 4 20.53 13.74 -3.15
C TRP A 4 19.52 13.16 -2.16
N GLU A 5 18.79 12.15 -2.63
CA GLU A 5 18.01 11.28 -1.74
C GLU A 5 19.00 10.45 -0.92
N SER A 6 18.72 10.31 0.38
CA SER A 6 19.59 9.59 1.31
C SER A 6 18.85 8.42 1.94
N VAL A 7 19.54 7.29 2.08
CA VAL A 7 18.98 6.09 2.71
C VAL A 7 19.78 5.80 3.96
N ALA A 8 19.09 5.79 5.11
CA ALA A 8 19.62 5.33 6.38
C ALA A 8 19.03 3.95 6.67
N GLN A 9 19.88 2.96 6.92
CA GLN A 9 19.45 1.59 7.18
C GLN A 9 20.13 1.04 8.42
N LEU A 10 19.32 0.46 9.30
CA LEU A 10 19.76 -0.42 10.38
C LEU A 10 19.35 -1.84 10.02
N ASN A 11 20.29 -2.79 10.12
CA ASN A 11 20.01 -4.20 10.01
C ASN A 11 20.67 -4.93 11.18
N ILE A 12 19.91 -5.78 11.87
CA ILE A 12 20.37 -6.62 12.96
C ILE A 12 19.96 -8.05 12.61
N GLY A 13 20.96 -8.91 12.41
CA GLY A 13 20.72 -10.31 12.09
C GLY A 13 21.55 -11.24 12.96
N ALA A 14 21.15 -12.50 12.98
CA ALA A 14 21.96 -13.58 13.51
C ALA A 14 21.82 -14.84 12.65
N GLU A 15 22.91 -15.59 12.58
CA GLU A 15 22.97 -16.89 11.93
C GLU A 15 23.31 -17.95 12.98
N ILE A 16 22.57 -19.04 12.94
CA ILE A 16 22.73 -20.20 13.81
C ILE A 16 22.97 -21.42 12.95
N ARG A 17 24.07 -22.12 13.20
CA ARG A 17 24.33 -23.44 12.64
C ARG A 17 24.35 -24.48 13.75
N ALA A 18 23.68 -25.61 13.52
CA ALA A 18 23.58 -26.69 14.49
C ALA A 18 23.75 -28.06 13.82
N TYR A 19 24.42 -28.97 14.52
CA TYR A 19 24.59 -30.38 14.13
C TYR A 19 25.18 -30.61 12.72
N ASP A 20 25.88 -29.65 12.15
CA ASP A 20 26.47 -29.66 10.80
C ASP A 20 25.46 -29.72 9.62
N TYR A 21 24.17 -29.92 9.88
CA TYR A 21 23.12 -30.06 8.87
C TYR A 21 21.95 -29.07 9.01
N LEU A 22 21.91 -28.25 10.07
CA LEU A 22 20.90 -27.20 10.26
C LEU A 22 21.53 -25.82 10.14
N THR A 23 20.89 -24.97 9.35
CA THR A 23 21.17 -23.53 9.28
C THR A 23 19.88 -22.77 9.50
N PHE A 24 19.93 -21.73 10.31
CA PHE A 24 18.85 -20.78 10.49
C PHE A 24 19.42 -19.37 10.50
N GLY A 25 18.87 -18.49 9.68
CA GLY A 25 19.20 -17.07 9.65
C GLY A 25 17.95 -16.26 9.94
N PHE A 26 18.13 -15.15 10.66
CA PHE A 26 17.10 -14.13 10.74
C PHE A 26 17.75 -12.74 10.65
N ASP A 27 17.05 -11.82 10.01
CA ASP A 27 17.39 -10.42 9.90
C ASP A 27 16.18 -9.57 10.27
N VAL A 28 16.39 -8.52 11.04
CA VAL A 28 15.40 -7.47 11.30
C VAL A 28 15.98 -6.17 10.76
N PHE A 29 15.25 -5.55 9.84
CA PHE A 29 15.72 -4.35 9.18
C PHE A 29 14.77 -3.17 9.33
N ASN A 30 15.36 -1.98 9.31
CA ASN A 30 14.69 -0.70 9.30
C ASN A 30 15.43 0.24 8.34
N ARG A 31 14.79 0.56 7.22
CA ARG A 31 15.32 1.40 6.15
C ARG A 31 14.47 2.64 5.98
N ARG A 32 15.04 3.79 6.28
CA ARG A 32 14.44 5.11 6.07
C ARG A 32 15.06 5.80 4.88
N THR A 33 14.23 6.12 3.89
CA THR A 33 14.59 6.97 2.76
C THR A 33 14.17 8.39 3.09
N ASN A 34 15.12 9.32 3.05
CA ASN A 34 14.89 10.75 3.30
C ASN A 34 15.14 11.53 2.02
N ASP A 35 14.51 12.70 1.92
CA ASP A 35 14.70 13.63 0.82
C ASP A 35 14.34 13.03 -0.54
N MET A 36 13.23 12.28 -0.58
CA MET A 36 12.71 11.74 -1.82
C MET A 36 12.35 12.87 -2.78
N LYS A 37 12.81 12.72 -4.02
CA LYS A 37 12.58 13.71 -5.07
C LYS A 37 11.23 13.45 -5.72
N THR A 38 10.36 14.44 -5.65
CA THR A 38 9.06 14.40 -6.34
C THR A 38 8.65 15.81 -6.78
N ARG A 39 7.62 15.89 -7.60
CA ARG A 39 7.02 17.16 -8.01
C ARG A 39 5.88 17.45 -7.05
N PRO A 40 5.95 18.53 -6.24
CA PRO A 40 4.80 18.92 -5.43
C PRO A 40 3.61 19.25 -6.34
N PRO A 41 2.37 19.03 -5.89
CA PRO A 41 1.21 19.41 -6.69
C PRO A 41 1.22 20.92 -6.89
N LEU A 42 1.03 21.36 -8.13
CA LEU A 42 0.94 22.77 -8.50
C LEU A 42 -0.43 23.03 -9.12
N PRO A 43 -1.12 24.12 -8.77
CA PRO A 43 -2.40 24.42 -9.40
C PRO A 43 -2.26 24.63 -10.91
N ASP A 44 -3.20 24.08 -11.68
CA ASP A 44 -3.17 24.13 -13.15
C ASP A 44 -3.12 25.57 -13.71
N TYR A 45 -3.69 26.54 -12.98
CA TYR A 45 -3.68 27.95 -13.39
C TYR A 45 -2.27 28.57 -13.47
N ILE A 46 -1.25 27.92 -12.88
CA ILE A 46 0.15 28.37 -12.98
C ILE A 46 0.72 28.10 -14.38
N GLY A 47 0.14 27.17 -15.15
CA GLY A 47 0.47 26.94 -16.56
C GLY A 47 1.86 26.34 -16.80
N ASN A 48 2.53 25.86 -15.75
CA ASN A 48 3.83 25.18 -15.79
C ASN A 48 3.83 23.99 -14.82
N ASP A 49 4.65 22.98 -15.11
CA ASP A 49 4.91 21.88 -14.19
C ASP A 49 5.67 22.37 -12.95
N ALA A 50 5.38 21.74 -11.80
CA ALA A 50 6.15 21.99 -10.58
C ALA A 50 7.63 21.58 -10.76
N PRO A 51 8.59 22.36 -10.23
CA PRO A 51 9.98 21.92 -10.19
C PRO A 51 10.12 20.71 -9.26
N THR A 52 11.03 19.79 -9.60
CA THR A 52 11.37 18.68 -8.70
C THR A 52 11.95 19.21 -7.40
N ALA A 53 11.46 18.71 -6.27
CA ALA A 53 11.90 19.08 -4.94
C ALA A 53 12.04 17.84 -4.03
N ASN A 54 12.86 17.95 -3.00
CA ASN A 54 13.00 16.91 -1.98
C ASN A 54 11.90 17.09 -0.92
N VAL A 55 10.76 16.44 -1.13
CA VAL A 55 9.56 16.63 -0.30
C VAL A 55 8.96 15.33 0.20
N GLY A 56 9.67 14.21 0.13
CA GLY A 56 9.15 12.93 0.64
C GLY A 56 10.09 12.24 1.62
N SER A 57 9.54 11.46 2.53
CA SER A 57 10.29 10.43 3.25
C SER A 57 9.46 9.16 3.40
N MET A 58 10.13 8.00 3.41
CA MET A 58 9.51 6.69 3.43
C MET A 58 10.26 5.76 4.39
N LEU A 59 9.53 4.84 5.00
CA LEU A 59 10.01 3.82 5.91
C LEU A 59 9.68 2.44 5.35
N ASN A 60 10.69 1.57 5.31
CA ASN A 60 10.54 0.16 5.06
C ASN A 60 11.10 -0.60 6.25
N GLN A 61 10.30 -1.44 6.88
CA GLN A 61 10.72 -2.24 8.02
C GLN A 61 10.24 -3.66 7.82
N GLY A 62 10.98 -4.62 8.33
CA GLY A 62 10.64 -6.01 8.11
C GLY A 62 11.53 -6.99 8.83
N ILE A 63 11.18 -8.25 8.63
CA ILE A 63 11.97 -9.39 9.05
C ILE A 63 12.18 -10.31 7.85
N ASP A 64 13.37 -10.85 7.74
CA ASP A 64 13.72 -11.92 6.81
C ASP A 64 14.19 -13.12 7.62
N MET A 65 13.72 -14.31 7.26
CA MET A 65 14.10 -15.56 7.90
C MET A 65 14.47 -16.57 6.83
N GLU A 66 15.52 -17.34 7.10
CA GLU A 66 15.96 -18.44 6.25
C GLU A 66 16.19 -19.70 7.08
N PHE A 67 15.85 -20.84 6.49
CA PHE A 67 16.03 -22.15 7.10
C PHE A 67 16.64 -23.11 6.09
N GLY A 68 17.64 -23.86 6.53
CA GLY A 68 18.28 -24.92 5.79
C GLY A 68 18.38 -26.20 6.61
N TYR A 69 18.05 -27.31 5.97
CA TYR A 69 18.29 -28.67 6.44
C TYR A 69 19.02 -29.44 5.33
N ASP A 70 20.25 -29.88 5.57
CA ASP A 70 21.00 -30.68 4.61
C ASP A 70 21.69 -31.85 5.29
N ARG A 71 21.11 -33.04 5.21
CA ARG A 71 21.60 -34.22 5.92
C ARG A 71 21.74 -35.43 5.03
N ALA A 72 22.98 -35.92 4.92
CA ALA A 72 23.28 -37.26 4.42
C ALA A 72 23.01 -38.30 5.52
N TYR A 73 22.15 -39.28 5.22
CA TYR A 73 21.88 -40.40 6.14
C TYR A 73 22.81 -41.59 5.86
N ASN A 74 23.15 -41.82 4.60
CA ASN A 74 24.12 -42.81 4.15
C ASN A 74 24.62 -42.45 2.74
N LYS A 75 25.40 -43.34 2.10
CA LYS A 75 25.98 -43.10 0.77
C LYS A 75 24.94 -42.97 -0.35
N ASP A 76 23.73 -43.50 -0.13
CA ASP A 76 22.69 -43.61 -1.14
C ASP A 76 21.51 -42.65 -0.88
N LEU A 77 21.47 -42.00 0.30
CA LEU A 77 20.39 -41.12 0.72
C LEU A 77 20.89 -39.86 1.42
N SER A 78 20.61 -38.72 0.81
CA SER A 78 20.71 -37.38 1.39
C SER A 78 19.38 -36.63 1.22
N ILE A 79 19.03 -35.80 2.20
CA ILE A 79 17.84 -34.93 2.14
C ILE A 79 18.29 -33.49 2.37
N GLY A 80 17.98 -32.63 1.40
CA GLY A 80 18.15 -31.19 1.46
C GLY A 80 16.80 -30.48 1.39
N VAL A 81 16.55 -29.53 2.29
CA VAL A 81 15.39 -28.64 2.30
C VAL A 81 15.87 -27.24 2.63
N MET A 82 15.44 -26.25 1.84
CA MET A 82 15.72 -24.84 2.07
C MET A 82 14.43 -24.05 1.93
N GLY A 83 14.28 -23.01 2.75
CA GLY A 83 13.14 -22.11 2.69
C GLY A 83 13.50 -20.73 3.22
N ASN A 84 12.78 -19.71 2.73
CA ASN A 84 12.84 -18.35 3.25
C ASN A 84 11.44 -17.81 3.48
N LEU A 85 11.33 -16.83 4.37
CA LEU A 85 10.10 -16.12 4.69
C LEU A 85 10.44 -14.66 4.98
N SER A 86 9.78 -13.75 4.26
CA SER A 86 10.00 -12.31 4.36
C SER A 86 8.70 -11.58 4.67
N PHE A 87 8.74 -10.63 5.60
CA PHE A 87 7.64 -9.72 5.89
C PHE A 87 8.14 -8.29 5.82
N ILE A 88 7.46 -7.46 5.03
CA ILE A 88 7.82 -6.05 4.83
C ILE A 88 6.59 -5.19 5.04
N LYS A 89 6.74 -4.14 5.85
CA LYS A 89 5.80 -3.02 5.96
C LYS A 89 6.43 -1.79 5.32
N ASN A 90 5.70 -1.18 4.39
CA ASN A 90 6.04 0.09 3.77
C ASN A 90 5.11 1.19 4.29
N GLU A 91 5.68 2.37 4.54
CA GLU A 91 4.93 3.53 5.02
C GLU A 91 5.55 4.83 4.48
N VAL A 92 4.73 5.69 3.89
CA VAL A 92 5.12 7.07 3.57
C VAL A 92 5.08 7.88 4.86
N VAL A 93 6.22 8.41 5.28
CA VAL A 93 6.35 9.10 6.58
C VAL A 93 6.04 10.59 6.47
N LEU A 94 6.37 11.20 5.34
CA LEU A 94 6.16 12.63 5.11
C LEU A 94 6.00 12.92 3.62
N ILE A 95 5.09 13.81 3.31
CA ILE A 95 4.91 14.50 2.04
C ILE A 95 4.89 16.00 2.36
N GLY A 96 5.82 16.76 1.81
CA GLY A 96 5.99 18.19 2.05
C GLY A 96 4.96 19.05 1.33
N ASN A 97 3.67 18.80 1.56
CA ASN A 97 2.55 19.63 1.13
C ASN A 97 1.44 19.62 2.20
N ASP A 98 0.50 20.57 2.10
CA ASP A 98 -0.61 20.68 3.07
C ASP A 98 -1.65 19.58 2.94
N ALA A 99 -1.70 18.89 1.78
CA ALA A 99 -2.67 17.85 1.49
C ALA A 99 -2.32 16.50 2.16
N GLY A 100 -1.04 16.28 2.52
CA GLY A 100 -0.56 15.00 3.05
C GLY A 100 -0.60 13.85 2.05
N TYR A 101 -0.79 14.13 0.75
CA TYR A 101 -0.80 13.13 -0.31
C TYR A 101 -0.27 13.66 -1.66
N LEU A 102 0.11 12.73 -2.53
CA LEU A 102 0.42 12.96 -3.95
C LEU A 102 -0.47 12.05 -4.79
N THR A 103 -1.06 12.61 -5.83
CA THR A 103 -1.78 11.86 -6.86
C THR A 103 -0.81 10.94 -7.61
N GLY A 104 -1.19 9.67 -7.76
CA GLY A 104 -0.41 8.68 -8.48
C GLY A 104 -0.83 8.55 -9.95
N ALA A 105 -0.92 7.31 -10.43
CA ALA A 105 -1.34 6.99 -11.79
C ALA A 105 -2.82 7.31 -11.99
N GLY A 106 -3.16 7.80 -13.18
CA GLY A 106 -4.53 7.93 -13.66
C GLY A 106 -4.87 6.87 -14.70
N TRP A 107 -6.16 6.58 -14.87
CA TRP A 107 -6.69 5.64 -15.86
C TRP A 107 -7.83 6.24 -16.69
N GLY A 108 -7.86 5.85 -17.97
CA GLY A 108 -8.92 6.22 -18.90
C GLY A 108 -8.86 7.67 -19.42
N PRO A 109 -9.78 8.06 -20.31
CA PRO A 109 -9.76 9.37 -20.97
C PRO A 109 -9.89 10.56 -20.02
N GLN A 110 -10.50 10.32 -18.86
CA GLN A 110 -10.74 11.32 -17.81
C GLN A 110 -9.58 11.40 -16.81
N GLY A 111 -8.54 10.56 -16.94
CA GLY A 111 -7.40 10.56 -16.03
C GLY A 111 -7.78 10.23 -14.59
N LEU A 112 -8.74 9.30 -14.41
CA LEU A 112 -9.28 8.95 -13.10
C LEU A 112 -8.15 8.39 -12.25
N GLU A 113 -7.83 9.06 -11.14
CA GLU A 113 -6.78 8.61 -10.23
C GLU A 113 -7.05 7.16 -9.80
N ILE A 114 -6.08 6.27 -9.92
CA ILE A 114 -6.18 4.86 -9.51
C ILE A 114 -5.13 4.46 -8.48
N THR A 115 -4.08 5.26 -8.31
CA THR A 115 -3.13 5.11 -7.21
C THR A 115 -2.90 6.43 -6.50
N ARG A 116 -2.57 6.35 -5.22
CA ARG A 116 -2.25 7.52 -4.40
C ARG A 116 -1.06 7.22 -3.50
N ILE A 117 -0.34 8.25 -3.11
CA ILE A 117 0.74 8.21 -2.13
C ILE A 117 0.30 9.12 -0.98
N THR A 118 0.03 8.57 0.19
CA THR A 118 -0.52 9.33 1.34
C THR A 118 0.32 9.03 2.57
N GLU A 119 0.55 10.05 3.39
CA GLU A 119 1.22 9.88 4.68
C GLU A 119 0.54 8.81 5.53
N GLY A 120 1.34 7.96 6.20
CA GLY A 120 0.86 6.85 7.01
C GLY A 120 0.43 5.60 6.23
N LEU A 121 0.38 5.66 4.89
CA LEU A 121 -0.02 4.54 4.03
C LEU A 121 1.16 4.00 3.19
N PRO A 122 1.06 2.76 2.67
CA PRO A 122 2.04 2.22 1.75
C PRO A 122 2.19 3.10 0.50
N ILE A 123 3.39 3.20 -0.04
CA ILE A 123 3.66 4.00 -1.24
C ILE A 123 2.89 3.44 -2.44
N GLY A 124 2.11 4.29 -3.10
CA GLY A 124 1.49 3.97 -4.39
C GLY A 124 0.36 2.95 -4.30
N TYR A 125 -0.39 2.94 -3.20
CA TYR A 125 -1.55 2.07 -3.01
C TYR A 125 -2.67 2.38 -4.01
N LEU A 126 -3.54 1.39 -4.29
CA LEU A 126 -4.73 1.52 -5.13
C LEU A 126 -5.78 2.37 -4.42
N TYR A 127 -6.24 3.42 -5.10
CA TYR A 127 -7.19 4.39 -4.54
C TYR A 127 -8.51 4.38 -5.31
N GLY A 128 -9.60 4.04 -4.63
CA GLY A 128 -10.90 3.87 -5.26
C GLY A 128 -12.02 3.67 -4.26
N TYR A 129 -13.22 3.46 -4.78
CA TYR A 129 -14.38 3.15 -3.94
C TYR A 129 -14.27 1.73 -3.39
N GLN A 130 -14.45 1.59 -2.08
CA GLN A 130 -14.64 0.28 -1.47
C GLN A 130 -16.02 -0.26 -1.86
N THR A 131 -16.08 -1.55 -2.18
CA THR A 131 -17.32 -2.24 -2.51
C THR A 131 -17.56 -3.40 -1.54
N ASP A 132 -18.82 -3.70 -1.29
CA ASP A 132 -19.24 -4.83 -0.44
C ASP A 132 -20.12 -5.83 -1.23
N GLY A 133 -20.00 -5.81 -2.55
CA GLY A 133 -20.60 -6.78 -3.46
C GLY A 133 -21.33 -6.14 -4.63
N LEU A 134 -22.27 -6.91 -5.19
CA LEU A 134 -23.17 -6.48 -6.25
C LEU A 134 -24.60 -6.52 -5.76
N PHE A 135 -25.39 -5.52 -6.14
CA PHE A 135 -26.84 -5.59 -5.97
C PHE A 135 -27.40 -6.76 -6.76
N GLN A 136 -28.13 -7.68 -6.14
CA GLN A 136 -28.77 -8.79 -6.86
C GLN A 136 -30.13 -8.38 -7.43
N ASN A 137 -30.82 -7.48 -6.75
CA ASN A 137 -32.17 -7.04 -7.08
C ASN A 137 -32.49 -5.68 -6.43
N MET A 138 -33.66 -5.10 -6.72
CA MET A 138 -34.04 -3.79 -6.20
C MET A 138 -34.26 -3.76 -4.67
N ASN A 139 -34.60 -4.87 -4.02
CA ASN A 139 -34.69 -4.90 -2.55
C ASN A 139 -33.32 -4.72 -1.91
N ASP A 140 -32.26 -5.23 -2.55
CA ASP A 140 -30.89 -5.00 -2.10
C ASP A 140 -30.53 -3.51 -2.23
N VAL A 141 -31.00 -2.85 -3.31
CA VAL A 141 -30.80 -1.41 -3.51
C VAL A 141 -31.51 -0.62 -2.41
N TYR A 142 -32.79 -0.89 -2.16
CA TYR A 142 -33.57 -0.17 -1.14
C TYR A 142 -33.15 -0.47 0.30
N SER A 143 -32.49 -1.60 0.56
CA SER A 143 -31.94 -1.94 1.87
C SER A 143 -30.53 -1.40 2.10
N HIS A 144 -29.87 -0.89 1.05
CA HIS A 144 -28.59 -0.17 1.16
C HIS A 144 -28.82 1.28 1.58
N GLN A 145 -28.96 1.47 2.89
CA GLN A 145 -29.35 2.74 3.48
C GLN A 145 -28.22 3.37 4.30
N SER A 146 -28.23 4.69 4.37
CA SER A 146 -27.43 5.47 5.32
C SER A 146 -27.90 5.22 6.76
N SER A 147 -27.14 5.76 7.72
CA SER A 147 -27.54 5.76 9.13
C SER A 147 -28.87 6.50 9.39
N GLU A 148 -29.27 7.40 8.48
CA GLU A 148 -30.52 8.16 8.54
C GLU A 148 -31.70 7.44 7.84
N GLY A 149 -31.44 6.30 7.19
CA GLY A 149 -32.45 5.48 6.49
C GLY A 149 -32.64 5.83 5.01
N ASP A 150 -31.87 6.77 4.47
CA ASP A 150 -31.93 7.15 3.06
C ASP A 150 -31.17 6.14 2.20
N THR A 151 -31.71 5.81 1.02
CA THR A 151 -31.04 4.89 0.08
C THR A 151 -29.77 5.55 -0.49
N LEU A 152 -28.62 4.92 -0.31
CA LEU A 152 -27.30 5.45 -0.70
C LEU A 152 -27.10 5.50 -2.23
N GLN A 153 -27.61 4.50 -2.96
CA GLN A 153 -27.47 4.39 -4.41
C GLN A 153 -28.83 4.18 -5.11
N PRO A 154 -29.74 5.18 -5.08
CA PRO A 154 -31.13 5.00 -5.51
C PRO A 154 -31.29 4.75 -7.02
N LEU A 155 -30.26 5.06 -7.82
CA LEU A 155 -30.22 4.85 -9.26
C LEU A 155 -29.58 3.51 -9.67
N ALA A 156 -29.04 2.75 -8.70
CA ALA A 156 -28.44 1.44 -8.97
C ALA A 156 -29.51 0.40 -9.34
N LYS A 157 -29.07 -0.61 -10.08
CA LYS A 157 -29.86 -1.75 -10.52
C LYS A 157 -29.16 -3.05 -10.17
N GLY A 158 -29.88 -4.16 -10.30
CA GLY A 158 -29.28 -5.49 -10.17
C GLY A 158 -28.10 -5.65 -11.13
N GLY A 159 -26.95 -6.06 -10.61
CA GLY A 159 -25.67 -6.18 -11.30
C GLY A 159 -24.71 -5.00 -11.07
N ASP A 160 -25.18 -3.87 -10.54
CA ASP A 160 -24.31 -2.73 -10.21
C ASP A 160 -23.51 -2.98 -8.93
N LEU A 161 -22.35 -2.33 -8.82
CA LEU A 161 -21.52 -2.35 -7.62
C LEU A 161 -22.23 -1.65 -6.45
N ARG A 162 -22.19 -2.29 -5.29
CA ARG A 162 -22.60 -1.66 -4.03
C ARG A 162 -21.36 -1.06 -3.38
N PHE A 163 -21.36 0.27 -3.28
CA PHE A 163 -20.29 1.07 -2.69
C PHE A 163 -20.55 1.26 -1.20
N VAL A 164 -19.48 1.22 -0.42
CA VAL A 164 -19.52 1.49 1.01
C VAL A 164 -19.44 2.99 1.22
N ASP A 165 -20.36 3.53 2.03
CA ASP A 165 -20.25 4.88 2.61
C ASP A 165 -19.18 4.81 3.72
N VAL A 166 -17.98 5.30 3.42
CA VAL A 166 -16.80 5.14 4.27
C VAL A 166 -16.78 6.21 5.37
N ASN A 167 -17.33 7.38 5.09
CA ASN A 167 -17.33 8.51 6.03
C ASN A 167 -18.63 8.58 6.88
N GLY A 168 -19.67 7.83 6.51
CA GLY A 168 -20.94 7.71 7.21
C GLY A 168 -21.87 8.91 7.03
N ASP A 169 -21.65 9.75 6.01
CA ASP A 169 -22.41 10.98 5.77
C ASP A 169 -23.71 10.78 4.98
N GLY A 170 -23.99 9.54 4.59
CA GLY A 170 -25.20 9.16 3.88
C GLY A 170 -25.15 9.44 2.38
N LYS A 171 -23.96 9.69 1.81
CA LYS A 171 -23.76 9.86 0.37
C LYS A 171 -22.68 8.92 -0.11
N ILE A 172 -22.65 8.72 -1.42
CA ILE A 172 -21.55 8.03 -2.10
C ILE A 172 -20.91 9.04 -3.05
N ASP A 173 -19.77 9.59 -2.68
CA ASP A 173 -19.05 10.60 -3.46
C ASP A 173 -17.52 10.48 -3.38
N ALA A 174 -16.80 11.52 -3.81
CA ALA A 174 -15.34 11.47 -3.88
C ALA A 174 -14.66 11.26 -2.52
N ASP A 175 -15.34 11.57 -1.42
CA ASP A 175 -14.85 11.42 -0.05
C ASP A 175 -14.96 9.96 0.45
N ASP A 176 -15.67 9.08 -0.26
CA ASP A 176 -15.76 7.64 0.02
C ASP A 176 -14.65 6.81 -0.61
N ARG A 177 -13.76 7.46 -1.36
CA ARG A 177 -12.61 6.78 -1.96
C ARG A 177 -11.56 6.54 -0.89
N THR A 178 -11.05 5.31 -0.83
CA THR A 178 -10.10 4.85 0.18
C THR A 178 -9.04 3.93 -0.43
N MET A 179 -8.12 3.45 0.41
CA MET A 179 -7.14 2.42 0.04
C MET A 179 -7.87 1.08 -0.17
N ILE A 180 -7.83 0.56 -1.39
CA ILE A 180 -8.47 -0.71 -1.77
C ILE A 180 -7.46 -1.82 -2.13
N GLY A 181 -6.16 -1.54 -2.01
CA GLY A 181 -5.08 -2.51 -2.26
C GLY A 181 -3.71 -1.86 -2.30
#